data_AF-A0A2N6FF00-F1
#
_entry.id   AF-A0A2N6FF00-F1
#
_cell.length_a   1.000
_cell.length_b   1.000
_cell.length_c   1.000
_cell.angle_alpha   90.00
_cell.angle_beta   90.00
_cell.angle_gamma   90.00
#
_symmetry.space_group_name_H-M   'P 1'
#
loop_
_entity.id
_entity.type
_entity.pdbx_description
1 polymer ?
#
loop_
_entity_poly.entity_id
_entity_poly.type
_entity_poly.pdbx_seq_one_letter_code
_entity_poly.pdbx_strand_id
1 'polypeptide(L)' 'MDPMLVYKTGLVIVALFALFWSFVLDRKKPPTVKEFTAKLLARALFLAFFYTVLIGFAYLAFGLLSSPPQS' A
#
# COMPACT_ATOMS: atom_id res chain seq x y z
N MET A 1 -3.78 17.61 8.88
CA MET A 1 -2.68 16.65 8.60
C MET A 1 -2.10 17.00 7.25
N ASP A 2 -0.78 17.01 7.11
CA ASP A 2 -0.13 17.31 5.83
C ASP A 2 -0.32 16.12 4.87
N PRO A 3 -1.04 16.29 3.74
CA PRO A 3 -1.35 15.20 2.82
C PRO A 3 -0.09 14.59 2.20
N MET A 4 0.98 15.37 2.03
CA MET A 4 2.26 14.88 1.53
C MET A 4 2.92 13.92 2.53
N LEU A 5 2.79 14.20 3.83
CA LEU A 5 3.31 13.34 4.89
C LEU A 5 2.61 11.98 4.87
N VAL A 6 1.26 11.98 4.83
CA VAL A 6 0.45 10.74 4.79
C VAL A 6 0.82 9.88 3.58
N TYR A 7 1.05 10.51 2.43
CA TYR A 7 1.47 9.79 1.22
C TYR A 7 2.85 9.15 1.37
N LYS A 8 3.84 9.90 1.85
CA LYS A 8 5.20 9.39 2.08
C LYS A 8 5.23 8.25 3.08
N THR A 9 4.55 8.40 4.23
CA THR A 9 4.51 7.38 5.26
C THR A 9 3.82 6.12 4.77
N GLY A 10 2.70 6.26 4.04
CA GLY A 10 2.00 5.14 3.40
C GLY A 10 2.88 4.36 2.43
N LEU A 11 3.63 5.06 1.60
CA LEU A 11 4.52 4.45 0.61
C LEU A 11 5.66 3.66 1.26
N VAL A 12 6.24 4.19 2.36
CA VAL A 12 7.25 3.48 3.15
C VAL A 12 6.67 2.23 3.81
N ILE A 13 5.46 2.32 4.39
CA ILE A 13 4.80 1.16 5.00
C ILE A 13 4.53 0.07 3.96
N VAL A 14 4.01 0.45 2.79
CA VAL A 14 3.78 -0.47 1.66
C VAL A 14 5.07 -1.17 1.23
N ALA A 15 6.18 -0.43 1.12
CA ALA A 15 7.48 -0.99 0.75
C ALA A 15 8.00 -1.99 1.79
N LEU A 16 7.92 -1.64 3.09
CA LEU A 16 8.32 -2.52 4.19
C LEU A 16 7.47 -3.79 4.24
N PHE A 17 6.16 -3.66 4.02
CA PHE A 17 5.26 -4.80 4.00
C PHE A 17 5.50 -5.71 2.81
N ALA A 18 5.76 -5.15 1.62
CA ALA A 18 6.11 -5.92 0.43
C ALA A 18 7.43 -6.70 0.60
N LEU A 19 8.43 -6.08 1.24
CA LEU A 19 9.70 -6.69 1.61
C LEU A 19 9.49 -7.85 2.60
N PHE A 20 8.76 -7.60 3.70
CA PHE A 20 8.47 -8.61 4.71
C PHE A 20 7.69 -9.79 4.11
N TRP A 21 6.63 -9.50 3.34
CA TRP A 21 5.81 -10.51 2.67
C TRP A 21 6.64 -11.34 1.70
N SER A 22 7.54 -10.71 0.94
CA SER A 22 8.41 -11.42 0.02
C SER A 22 9.41 -12.31 0.73
N PHE A 23 9.99 -11.82 1.82
CA PHE A 23 10.90 -12.60 2.65
C PHE A 23 10.20 -13.83 3.24
N VAL A 24 8.97 -13.71 3.72
CA VAL A 24 8.21 -14.84 4.28
C VAL A 24 7.82 -15.86 3.21
N LEU A 25 7.34 -15.42 2.03
CA LEU A 25 6.91 -16.35 0.97
C LEU A 25 8.08 -17.07 0.29
N ASP A 26 9.17 -16.34 0.02
CA ASP A 26 10.29 -16.87 -0.76
C ASP A 26 11.28 -17.70 0.09
N ARG A 27 11.05 -17.82 1.42
CA ARG A 27 11.75 -18.78 2.29
C ARG A 27 11.58 -20.24 1.86
N LYS A 28 10.48 -20.61 1.19
CA LYS A 28 10.19 -22.00 0.80
C LYS A 28 10.95 -22.46 -0.45
N LYS A 29 11.35 -21.53 -1.32
CA LYS A 29 12.15 -21.83 -2.52
C LYS A 29 12.91 -20.55 -2.90
N PRO A 30 14.23 -20.46 -2.65
CA PRO A 30 14.99 -19.26 -2.94
C PRO A 30 14.91 -18.99 -4.45
N PRO A 31 14.22 -17.92 -4.89
CA PRO A 31 14.14 -17.58 -6.29
C PRO A 31 15.49 -17.04 -6.75
N THR A 32 15.74 -17.10 -8.06
CA THR A 32 16.85 -16.32 -8.63
C THR A 32 16.59 -14.82 -8.40
N VAL A 33 17.66 -14.02 -8.30
CA VAL A 33 17.57 -12.57 -8.02
C VAL A 33 16.55 -11.87 -8.94
N LYS A 34 16.48 -12.28 -10.22
CA LYS A 34 15.51 -11.76 -11.20
C LYS A 34 14.05 -12.08 -10.83
N GLU A 35 13.76 -13.33 -10.47
CA GLU A 35 12.42 -13.75 -10.03
C GLU A 35 12.02 -13.10 -8.71
N PHE A 36 12.95 -12.96 -7.79
CA PHE A 36 12.69 -12.29 -6.51
C PHE A 36 12.30 -10.83 -6.73
N THR A 37 13.07 -10.08 -7.53
CA THR A 37 12.77 -8.68 -7.82
C THR A 37 11.45 -8.52 -8.57
N ALA A 38 11.14 -9.40 -9.54
CA ALA A 38 9.87 -9.36 -10.26
C ALA A 38 8.67 -9.61 -9.32
N LYS A 39 8.78 -10.61 -8.42
CA LYS A 39 7.76 -10.89 -7.41
C LYS A 39 7.62 -9.77 -6.39
N LEU A 40 8.73 -9.19 -5.94
CA LEU A 40 8.75 -8.06 -5.02
C LEU A 40 8.06 -6.85 -5.64
N LEU A 41 8.36 -6.54 -6.91
CA LEU A 41 7.75 -5.44 -7.64
C LEU A 41 6.24 -5.66 -7.82
N ALA A 42 5.82 -6.86 -8.21
CA ALA A 42 4.41 -7.22 -8.34
C ALA A 42 3.66 -7.06 -6.99
N ARG A 43 4.26 -7.52 -5.89
CA ARG A 43 3.69 -7.38 -4.53
C ARG A 43 3.64 -5.92 -4.09
N ALA A 44 4.70 -5.15 -4.36
CA ALA A 44 4.75 -3.73 -4.05
C ALA A 44 3.69 -2.94 -4.82
N LEU A 45 3.53 -3.20 -6.12
CA LEU A 45 2.48 -2.58 -6.95
C LEU A 45 1.08 -2.95 -6.46
N PHE A 46 0.85 -4.23 -6.13
CA PHE A 46 -0.41 -4.69 -5.57
C PHE A 46 -0.75 -4.00 -4.24
N LEU A 47 0.19 -3.92 -3.31
CA LEU A 47 0.02 -3.23 -2.03
C LEU A 47 -0.17 -1.72 -2.20
N ALA A 48 0.55 -1.09 -3.13
CA ALA A 48 0.39 0.34 -3.43
C ALA A 48 -0.99 0.66 -4.02
N PHE A 49 -1.48 -0.20 -4.93
CA PHE A 49 -2.84 -0.10 -5.45
C PHE A 49 -3.88 -0.24 -4.33
N PHE A 50 -3.74 -1.28 -3.50
CA PHE A 50 -4.66 -1.52 -2.39
C PHE A 50 -4.67 -0.36 -1.37
N TYR A 51 -3.49 0.18 -1.06
CA TYR A 51 -3.34 1.37 -0.21
C TYR A 51 -4.05 2.60 -0.80
N THR A 52 -3.85 2.85 -2.09
CA THR A 52 -4.49 3.98 -2.79
C THR A 52 -6.02 3.86 -2.75
N VAL A 53 -6.54 2.65 -2.98
CA VAL A 53 -7.98 2.35 -2.89
C VAL A 53 -8.49 2.60 -1.47
N LEU A 54 -7.82 2.06 -0.44
CA LEU A 54 -8.20 2.27 0.97
C LEU A 54 -8.22 3.75 1.36
N ILE A 55 -7.19 4.51 0.99
CA ILE A 55 -7.12 5.94 1.27
C ILE A 55 -8.23 6.69 0.52
N GLY A 56 -8.47 6.36 -0.75
CA GLY A 56 -9.57 6.95 -1.52
C GLY A 56 -10.93 6.71 -0.87
N PHE A 57 -11.21 5.49 -0.43
CA PHE A 57 -12.43 5.16 0.31
C PHE A 57 -12.49 5.86 1.68
N ALA A 58 -11.39 5.94 2.42
CA ALA A 58 -11.34 6.66 3.68
C ALA A 58 -11.67 8.14 3.49
N TYR A 59 -11.06 8.80 2.49
CA TYR A 59 -11.38 10.18 2.13
C TYR A 59 -12.85 10.35 1.72
N LEU A 60 -13.41 9.41 0.96
CA LEU A 60 -14.82 9.46 0.58
C LEU A 60 -15.74 9.31 1.81
N ALA A 61 -15.43 8.37 2.70
CA ALA A 61 -16.21 8.12 3.92
C ALA A 61 -16.13 9.30 4.91
N PHE A 62 -14.94 9.85 5.14
CA PHE A 62 -14.76 11.05 5.98
C PHE A 62 -15.34 12.30 5.32
N GLY A 63 -15.27 12.42 4.00
CA GLY A 63 -15.92 13.48 3.22
C GLY A 63 -17.44 13.44 3.38
N LEU A 64 -18.05 12.26 3.26
CA LEU A 64 -19.47 12.02 3.51
C LEU A 64 -19.89 12.31 4.96
N LEU A 65 -19.02 12.02 5.93
CA LEU A 65 -19.29 12.26 7.36
C LEU A 65 -19.09 13.72 7.80
N SER A 66 -18.38 14.54 7.01
CA SER A 66 -18.04 15.93 7.36
C SER A 66 -18.81 16.98 6.56
N SER A 67 -19.57 16.58 5.53
CA SER A 67 -20.55 17.44 4.88
C SER A 67 -21.73 17.72 5.83
N PRO A 68 -22.08 19.00 6.13
CA PRO A 68 -23.30 19.31 6.86
C PRO A 68 -24.52 18.77 6.09
N PRO A 69 -25.60 18.36 6.78
CA PRO A 69 -26.80 17.89 6.10
C PRO A 69 -27.26 18.97 5.13
N GLN A 70 -27.33 18.64 3.85
CA GLN A 70 -27.94 19.52 2.86
C GLN A 70 -29.45 19.53 3.14
N SER A 71 -29.89 20.57 3.84
CA SER A 71 -31.29 20.98 3.98
C SER A 71 -31.84 21.51 2.67
#